data_AF-A0A831P0H9-F1
#
_entry.id   AF-A0A831P0H9-F1
#
_cell.length_a   1.000
_cell.length_b   1.000
_cell.length_c   1.000
_cell.angle_alpha   90.00
_cell.angle_beta   90.00
_cell.angle_gamma   90.00
#
_symmetry.space_group_name_H-M   'P 1'
#
loop_
_entity.id
_entity.type
_entity.pdbx_description
1 polymer ?
#
loop_
_entity_poly.entity_id
_entity_poly.type
_entity_poly.pdbx_seq_one_letter_code
_entity_poly.pdbx_strand_id
1 'polypeptide(L)'
;MLITTANFLDMLRFGITRTAIVRFLAGAEEKEARQLIGSNYVINLFSTLILVLIVLAVRYFFYGAVSTSGFVLFFKWFPLLALINLPFNNAQSVLQAKMRFDFMLILRIINVGGFMLFLLVNFFFLHVSLTIIVYAYLLTNILTSIVAMISNWDGIRYIAKATKASNKMILDFGKYSTGTLIGSNLLK
;
A
#
# COMPACT_ATOMS: atom_id res chain seq x y z
N MET A 1 -5.30 16.69 5.38
CA MET A 1 -4.24 16.05 6.18
C MET A 1 -4.28 14.51 6.15
N LEU A 2 -5.46 13.86 6.15
CA LEU A 2 -5.60 12.40 6.01
C LEU A 2 -4.78 11.80 4.86
N ILE A 3 -5.02 12.28 3.63
CA ILE A 3 -4.43 11.68 2.41
C ILE A 3 -2.91 11.85 2.39
N THR A 4 -2.40 13.03 2.76
CA THR A 4 -0.96 13.31 2.79
C THR A 4 -0.21 12.45 3.80
N THR A 5 -0.71 12.36 5.04
CA THR A 5 -0.07 11.55 6.09
C THR A 5 -0.19 10.05 5.79
N ALA A 6 -1.31 9.60 5.25
CA ALA A 6 -1.48 8.22 4.81
C ALA A 6 -0.50 7.87 3.68
N ASN A 7 -0.36 8.73 2.67
CA ASN A 7 0.58 8.53 1.57
C ASN A 7 2.04 8.51 2.05
N PHE A 8 2.39 9.36 3.03
CA PHE A 8 3.72 9.36 3.61
C PHE A 8 4.04 8.04 4.31
N LEU A 9 3.14 7.54 5.16
CA LEU A 9 3.33 6.23 5.81
C LEU A 9 3.32 5.08 4.80
N ASP A 10 2.51 5.17 3.76
CA ASP A 10 2.49 4.20 2.66
C ASP A 10 3.83 4.21 1.89
N MET A 11 4.42 5.38 1.69
CA MET A 11 5.76 5.51 1.08
C MET A 11 6.83 4.89 1.97
N LEU A 12 6.76 5.07 3.29
CA LEU A 12 7.70 4.44 4.23
C LEU A 12 7.57 2.91 4.21
N ARG A 13 6.36 2.36 4.28
CA ARG A 13 6.15 0.90 4.34
C ARG A 13 6.50 0.19 3.04
N PHE A 14 6.08 0.75 1.89
CA PHE A 14 6.27 0.11 0.59
C PHE A 14 7.55 0.56 -0.11
N GLY A 15 8.17 1.67 0.27
CA GLY A 15 9.42 2.13 -0.33
C GLY A 15 10.54 1.09 -0.19
N ILE A 16 10.64 0.47 0.98
CA ILE A 16 11.63 -0.56 1.32
C ILE A 16 11.47 -1.78 0.42
N THR A 17 10.24 -2.26 0.28
CA THR A 17 9.96 -3.53 -0.37
C THR A 17 9.86 -3.40 -1.88
N ARG A 18 9.32 -2.28 -2.39
CA ARG A 18 9.10 -2.05 -3.82
C ARG A 18 10.40 -1.97 -4.61
N THR A 19 11.41 -1.24 -4.13
CA THR A 19 12.69 -1.14 -4.87
C THR A 19 13.46 -2.46 -4.84
N ALA A 20 13.43 -3.16 -3.71
CA ALA A 20 14.04 -4.48 -3.54
C ALA A 20 13.40 -5.53 -4.45
N ILE A 21 12.07 -5.63 -4.45
CA ILE A 21 11.37 -6.65 -5.24
C ILE A 21 11.53 -6.39 -6.74
N VAL A 22 11.50 -5.14 -7.19
CA VAL A 22 11.74 -4.80 -8.61
C VAL A 22 13.14 -5.21 -9.05
N ARG A 23 14.16 -5.00 -8.20
CA ARG A 23 15.53 -5.40 -8.50
C ARG A 23 15.73 -6.91 -8.51
N PHE A 24 15.28 -7.61 -7.46
CA PHE A 24 15.59 -9.03 -7.30
C PHE A 24 14.67 -9.94 -8.10
N LEU A 25 13.39 -9.59 -8.27
CA LEU A 25 12.46 -10.42 -9.02
C LEU A 25 12.71 -10.39 -10.53
N ALA A 26 13.23 -9.29 -11.07
CA ALA A 26 13.49 -9.15 -12.51
C ALA A 26 14.55 -10.14 -13.05
N GLY A 27 15.44 -10.64 -12.17
CA GLY A 27 16.48 -11.61 -12.53
C GLY A 27 16.35 -12.98 -11.86
N ALA A 28 15.25 -13.25 -11.15
CA ALA A 28 15.09 -14.48 -10.37
C ALA A 28 14.47 -15.62 -11.19
N GLU A 29 14.94 -16.85 -10.95
CA GLU A 29 14.30 -18.06 -11.48
C GLU A 29 12.91 -18.29 -10.88
N GLU A 30 12.04 -19.07 -11.52
CA GLU A 30 10.64 -19.24 -11.08
C GLU A 30 10.46 -19.70 -9.62
N LYS A 31 11.38 -20.51 -9.10
CA LYS A 31 11.32 -20.97 -7.70
C LYS A 31 11.64 -19.82 -6.75
N GLU A 32 12.73 -19.11 -7.01
CA GLU A 32 13.18 -17.96 -6.24
C GLU A 32 12.19 -16.79 -6.35
N ALA A 33 11.66 -16.54 -7.54
CA ALA A 33 10.64 -15.55 -7.80
C ALA A 33 9.40 -15.73 -6.90
N ARG A 34 8.93 -16.97 -6.72
CA ARG A 34 7.81 -17.25 -5.81
C ARG A 34 8.16 -17.00 -4.35
N GLN A 35 9.39 -17.30 -3.92
CA GLN A 35 9.85 -17.02 -2.56
C GLN A 35 9.97 -15.50 -2.32
N LEU A 36 10.53 -14.76 -3.28
CA LEU A 36 10.65 -13.30 -3.23
C LEU A 36 9.28 -12.61 -3.18
N ILE A 37 8.32 -13.03 -4.02
CA ILE A 37 6.95 -12.49 -4.00
C ILE A 37 6.26 -12.77 -2.65
N GLY A 38 6.39 -14.00 -2.14
CA GLY A 38 5.85 -14.37 -0.82
C GLY A 38 6.46 -13.55 0.31
N SER A 39 7.78 -13.43 0.32
CA SER A 39 8.53 -12.61 1.28
C SER A 39 8.15 -11.14 1.23
N ASN A 40 8.00 -10.58 0.03
CA ASN A 40 7.53 -9.22 -0.19
C ASN A 40 6.16 -8.99 0.48
N TYR A 41 5.23 -9.93 0.27
CA TYR A 41 3.91 -9.86 0.90
C TYR A 41 4.00 -9.95 2.43
N VAL A 42 4.77 -10.88 2.97
CA VAL A 42 4.94 -11.07 4.42
C VAL A 42 5.55 -9.83 5.08
N ILE A 43 6.57 -9.23 4.48
CA ILE A 43 7.19 -8.00 5.00
C ILE A 43 6.18 -6.86 4.97
N ASN A 44 5.47 -6.68 3.86
CA ASN A 44 4.46 -5.64 3.73
C ASN A 44 3.29 -5.81 4.72
N LEU A 45 2.88 -7.05 4.98
CA LEU A 45 1.87 -7.39 5.99
C LEU A 45 2.35 -7.05 7.40
N PHE A 46 3.55 -7.49 7.76
CA PHE A 46 4.12 -7.22 9.08
C PHE A 46 4.34 -5.71 9.31
N SER A 47 4.88 -5.00 8.32
CA SER A 47 5.05 -3.55 8.36
C SER A 47 3.71 -2.82 8.51
N THR A 48 2.68 -3.27 7.78
CA THR A 48 1.33 -2.70 7.89
C THR A 48 0.73 -2.94 9.28
N LEU A 49 0.87 -4.15 9.84
CA LEU A 49 0.39 -4.45 11.18
C LEU A 49 1.08 -3.59 12.25
N ILE A 50 2.40 -3.41 12.17
CA ILE A 50 3.14 -2.53 13.10
C ILE A 50 2.60 -1.10 13.01
N LEU A 51 2.45 -0.54 11.81
CA LEU A 51 1.94 0.82 11.65
C LEU A 51 0.50 0.98 12.15
N VAL A 52 -0.36 0.00 11.88
CA VAL A 52 -1.74 -0.04 12.41
C VAL A 52 -1.72 -0.02 13.94
N LEU A 53 -0.89 -0.86 14.58
CA LEU A 53 -0.77 -0.92 16.03
C LEU A 53 -0.26 0.39 16.62
N ILE A 54 0.75 1.02 16.01
CA ILE A 54 1.27 2.32 16.44
C ILE A 54 0.17 3.38 16.37
N VAL A 55 -0.56 3.46 15.25
CA VAL A 55 -1.64 4.46 15.08
C VAL A 55 -2.76 4.25 16.10
N LEU A 56 -3.14 3.00 16.38
CA LEU A 56 -4.15 2.68 17.39
C LEU A 56 -3.66 2.99 18.81
N ALA A 57 -2.40 2.67 19.13
CA ALA A 57 -1.80 2.97 20.42
C ALA A 57 -1.75 4.49 20.67
N VAL A 58 -1.29 5.28 19.69
CA VAL A 58 -1.27 6.75 19.78
C VAL A 58 -2.69 7.30 19.99
N ARG A 59 -3.68 6.78 19.27
CA ARG A 59 -5.08 7.18 19.45
C ARG A 59 -5.61 6.86 20.85
N TYR A 60 -5.21 5.73 21.43
CA TYR A 60 -5.65 5.31 22.77
C TYR A 60 -4.99 6.15 23.87
N PHE A 61 -3.66 6.30 23.84
CA PHE A 61 -2.90 7.03 24.86
C PHE A 61 -3.05 8.56 24.77
N PHE A 62 -3.22 9.11 23.56
CA PHE A 62 -3.30 10.56 23.32
C PHE A 62 -4.68 10.98 22.81
N TYR A 63 -5.75 10.34 23.30
CA TYR A 63 -7.11 10.57 22.82
C TYR A 63 -7.50 12.06 22.79
N GLY A 64 -7.22 12.81 23.85
CA GLY A 64 -7.57 14.24 23.94
C GLY A 64 -6.91 15.10 22.86
N ALA A 65 -5.60 14.93 22.63
CA ALA A 65 -4.85 15.65 21.61
C ALA A 65 -5.24 15.21 20.18
N VAL A 66 -5.54 13.93 19.98
CA VAL A 66 -5.99 13.42 18.69
C VAL A 66 -7.38 13.94 18.36
N SER A 67 -8.34 13.89 19.30
CA SER A 67 -9.74 14.28 19.11
C SER A 67 -9.97 15.75 18.77
N THR A 68 -9.06 16.63 19.20
CA THR A 68 -9.10 18.07 18.92
C THR A 68 -8.27 18.47 17.70
N SER A 69 -7.49 17.54 17.14
CA SER A 69 -6.64 17.79 15.98
C SER A 69 -7.37 17.58 14.65
N GLY A 70 -6.90 18.24 13.58
CA GLY A 70 -7.33 17.95 12.20
C GLY A 70 -7.00 16.54 11.69
N PHE A 71 -6.35 15.70 12.50
CA PHE A 71 -5.94 14.33 12.17
C PHE A 71 -6.93 13.26 12.65
N VAL A 72 -8.04 13.61 13.30
CA VAL A 72 -9.06 12.64 13.76
C VAL A 72 -9.44 11.63 12.68
N LEU A 73 -9.70 12.12 11.46
CA LEU A 73 -10.07 11.27 10.33
C LEU A 73 -8.95 10.30 9.94
N PHE A 74 -7.69 10.69 10.08
CA PHE A 74 -6.52 9.84 9.85
C PHE A 74 -6.46 8.70 10.87
N PHE A 75 -6.46 9.02 12.16
CA PHE A 75 -6.42 7.99 13.20
C PHE A 75 -7.64 7.06 13.19
N LYS A 76 -8.77 7.50 12.62
CA LYS A 76 -9.98 6.68 12.43
C LYS A 76 -9.89 5.75 11.22
N TRP A 77 -9.52 6.26 10.04
CA TRP A 77 -9.64 5.53 8.78
C TRP A 77 -8.33 4.90 8.29
N PHE A 78 -7.17 5.38 8.75
CA PHE A 78 -5.88 4.87 8.31
C PHE A 78 -5.71 3.36 8.56
N PRO A 79 -6.04 2.80 9.75
CA PRO A 79 -5.87 1.37 9.97
C PRO A 79 -6.59 0.49 8.94
N LEU A 80 -7.81 0.88 8.59
CA LEU A 80 -8.63 0.20 7.61
C LEU A 80 -8.06 0.37 6.19
N LEU A 81 -7.71 1.61 5.82
CA LEU A 81 -7.11 1.93 4.52
C LEU A 81 -5.77 1.21 4.31
N ALA A 82 -4.93 1.12 5.35
CA ALA A 82 -3.62 0.49 5.26
C ALA A 82 -3.74 -1.00 4.89
N LEU A 83 -4.67 -1.72 5.52
CA LEU A 83 -4.96 -3.12 5.20
C LEU A 83 -5.60 -3.27 3.82
N ILE A 84 -6.59 -2.44 3.49
CA ILE A 84 -7.26 -2.47 2.19
C ILE A 84 -6.26 -2.24 1.07
N ASN A 85 -5.34 -1.29 1.22
CA ASN A 85 -4.40 -0.92 0.15
C ASN A 85 -3.24 -1.90 -0.01
N LEU A 86 -3.08 -2.86 0.91
CA LEU A 86 -1.94 -3.79 0.88
C LEU A 86 -1.91 -4.64 -0.40
N PRO A 87 -2.98 -5.36 -0.79
CA PRO A 87 -2.97 -6.19 -2.00
C PRO A 87 -2.70 -5.38 -3.26
N PHE A 88 -3.35 -4.22 -3.40
CA PHE A 88 -3.13 -3.32 -4.53
C PHE A 88 -1.67 -2.87 -4.65
N ASN A 89 -1.07 -2.34 -3.57
CA ASN A 89 0.32 -1.87 -3.61
C ASN A 89 1.33 -3.00 -3.83
N ASN A 90 1.06 -4.17 -3.26
CA ASN A 90 1.91 -5.34 -3.48
C ASN A 90 1.83 -5.78 -4.95
N ALA A 91 0.62 -5.84 -5.52
CA ALA A 91 0.41 -6.18 -6.94
C ALA A 91 1.11 -5.20 -7.87
N GLN A 92 1.04 -3.90 -7.60
CA GLN A 92 1.77 -2.89 -8.38
C GLN A 92 3.28 -3.16 -8.38
N SER A 93 3.85 -3.50 -7.22
CA SER A 93 5.29 -3.78 -7.10
C SER A 93 5.70 -5.07 -7.81
N VAL A 94 4.89 -6.14 -7.69
CA VAL A 94 5.14 -7.43 -8.36
C VAL A 94 4.98 -7.32 -9.88
N LEU A 95 3.93 -6.64 -10.36
CA LEU A 95 3.70 -6.45 -11.80
C LEU A 95 4.78 -5.59 -12.44
N GLN A 96 5.20 -4.52 -11.75
CA GLN A 96 6.33 -3.68 -12.19
C GLN A 96 7.61 -4.50 -12.34
N ALA A 97 7.89 -5.36 -11.36
CA ALA A 97 9.07 -6.21 -11.34
C ALA A 97 9.05 -7.28 -12.45
N LYS A 98 7.86 -7.72 -12.88
CA LYS A 98 7.67 -8.62 -14.03
C LYS A 98 7.56 -7.89 -15.38
N MET A 99 7.77 -6.57 -15.41
CA MET A 99 7.59 -5.72 -16.60
C MET A 99 6.17 -5.82 -17.23
N ARG A 100 5.17 -6.23 -16.46
CA ARG A 100 3.76 -6.32 -16.88
C ARG A 100 3.02 -5.02 -16.61
N PHE A 101 3.44 -3.97 -17.32
CA PHE A 101 2.90 -2.62 -17.16
C PHE A 101 1.44 -2.50 -17.62
N ASP A 102 1.02 -3.35 -18.56
CA ASP A 102 -0.36 -3.50 -19.00
C ASP A 102 -1.34 -3.74 -17.84
N PHE A 103 -1.11 -4.78 -17.04
CA PHE A 103 -1.96 -5.08 -15.89
C PHE A 103 -1.78 -4.10 -14.73
N MET A 104 -0.57 -3.54 -14.59
CA MET A 104 -0.29 -2.48 -13.63
C MET A 104 -1.16 -1.24 -13.92
N LEU A 105 -1.26 -0.85 -15.19
CA LEU A 105 -2.09 0.25 -15.67
C LEU A 105 -3.58 -0.04 -15.47
N ILE A 106 -4.05 -1.25 -15.82
CA ILE A 106 -5.45 -1.65 -15.61
C ILE A 106 -5.85 -1.50 -14.13
N LEU A 107 -5.05 -2.04 -13.20
CA LEU A 107 -5.31 -1.87 -11.76
C LEU A 107 -5.35 -0.40 -11.35
N ARG A 108 -4.44 0.43 -11.89
CA ARG A 108 -4.37 1.85 -11.56
C ARG A 108 -5.56 2.64 -12.13
N ILE A 109 -6.03 2.30 -13.32
CA ILE A 109 -7.23 2.88 -13.94
C ILE A 109 -8.47 2.52 -13.13
N ILE A 110 -8.61 1.26 -12.70
CA ILE A 110 -9.74 0.84 -11.85
C ILE A 110 -9.74 1.61 -10.53
N ASN A 111 -8.57 1.77 -9.90
CA ASN A 111 -8.45 2.43 -8.61
C ASN A 111 -8.64 3.96 -8.70
N VAL A 112 -7.76 4.64 -9.42
CA VAL A 112 -7.71 6.12 -9.50
C VAL A 112 -8.71 6.62 -10.52
N GLY A 113 -8.79 5.99 -11.68
CA GLY A 113 -9.76 6.34 -12.72
C GLY A 113 -11.20 6.09 -12.28
N GLY A 114 -11.47 4.97 -11.61
CA GLY A 114 -12.78 4.68 -11.03
C GLY A 114 -13.23 5.73 -10.01
N PHE A 115 -12.33 6.13 -9.10
CA PHE A 115 -12.62 7.20 -8.16
C PHE A 115 -12.78 8.57 -8.83
N MET A 116 -11.95 8.88 -9.83
CA MET A 116 -12.04 10.12 -10.60
C MET A 116 -13.38 10.23 -11.35
N LEU A 117 -13.84 9.15 -11.99
CA LEU A 117 -15.15 9.11 -12.65
C LEU A 117 -16.28 9.36 -11.66
N PHE A 118 -16.22 8.74 -10.48
CA PHE A 118 -17.20 9.00 -9.41
C PHE A 118 -17.22 10.48 -9.00
N LEU A 119 -16.05 11.11 -8.85
CA LEU A 119 -15.96 12.53 -8.52
C LEU A 119 -16.54 13.43 -9.63
N LEU A 120 -16.29 13.12 -10.90
CA LEU A 120 -16.86 13.87 -12.02
C LEU A 120 -18.39 13.79 -12.01
N VAL A 121 -18.96 12.58 -11.86
CA VAL A 121 -20.42 12.41 -11.76
C VAL A 121 -20.98 13.14 -10.54
N ASN A 122 -20.27 13.09 -9.41
CA ASN A 122 -20.66 13.79 -8.20
C ASN A 122 -20.71 15.32 -8.41
N PHE A 123 -19.69 15.87 -9.08
CA PHE A 123 -19.57 17.30 -9.36
C PHE A 123 -20.69 17.83 -10.27
N PHE A 124 -21.06 17.07 -11.30
CA PHE A 124 -22.08 17.51 -12.27
C PHE A 124 -23.52 17.19 -11.86
N PHE A 125 -23.77 16.13 -11.08
CA PHE A 125 -25.14 15.62 -10.90
C PHE A 125 -25.58 15.44 -9.44
N LEU A 126 -24.70 15.02 -8.54
CA LEU A 126 -25.14 14.48 -7.24
C LEU A 126 -24.90 15.41 -6.04
N HIS A 127 -23.90 16.31 -6.10
CA HIS A 127 -23.52 17.25 -5.02
C HIS A 127 -23.52 16.62 -3.61
N VAL A 128 -23.02 15.38 -3.52
CA VAL A 128 -23.17 14.57 -2.31
C VAL A 128 -22.21 15.03 -1.21
N SER A 129 -22.62 14.83 0.04
CA SER A 129 -21.79 15.14 1.22
C SER A 129 -20.42 14.44 1.20
N LEU A 130 -19.44 15.10 1.83
CA LEU A 130 -18.06 14.62 1.94
C LEU A 130 -17.95 13.19 2.49
N THR A 131 -18.85 12.81 3.40
CA THR A 131 -18.87 11.47 3.99
C THR A 131 -19.10 10.39 2.94
N ILE A 132 -19.99 10.62 1.98
CA ILE A 132 -20.27 9.65 0.91
C ILE A 132 -19.09 9.57 -0.07
N ILE A 133 -18.39 10.68 -0.31
CA ILE A 133 -17.16 10.68 -1.11
C ILE A 133 -16.08 9.79 -0.46
N VAL A 134 -15.92 9.86 0.87
CA VAL A 134 -14.99 8.99 1.61
C VAL A 134 -15.40 7.51 1.50
N TYR A 135 -16.70 7.20 1.60
CA TYR A 135 -17.17 5.82 1.42
C TYR A 135 -16.95 5.30 0.00
N ALA A 136 -17.18 6.12 -1.03
CA ALA A 136 -16.90 5.75 -2.41
C ALA A 136 -15.40 5.50 -2.62
N TYR A 137 -14.53 6.34 -2.04
CA TYR A 137 -13.07 6.12 -2.06
C TYR A 137 -12.67 4.80 -1.40
N LEU A 138 -13.25 4.47 -0.24
CA LEU A 138 -12.98 3.20 0.42
C LEU A 138 -13.44 2.02 -0.44
N LEU A 139 -14.63 2.13 -1.04
CA LEU A 139 -15.21 1.09 -1.88
C LEU A 139 -14.37 0.83 -3.13
N THR A 140 -13.89 1.86 -3.83
CA THR A 140 -13.01 1.67 -5.00
C THR A 140 -11.69 1.01 -4.62
N ASN A 141 -11.11 1.37 -3.48
CA ASN A 141 -9.89 0.73 -2.98
C ASN A 141 -10.11 -0.75 -2.61
N ILE A 142 -11.23 -1.07 -1.94
CA ILE A 142 -11.60 -2.46 -1.62
C ILE A 142 -11.76 -3.28 -2.90
N LEU A 143 -12.54 -2.78 -3.86
CA LEU A 143 -12.78 -3.48 -5.12
C LEU A 143 -11.47 -3.75 -5.87
N THR A 144 -10.59 -2.75 -5.96
CA THR A 144 -9.30 -2.90 -6.64
C THR A 144 -8.43 -3.95 -5.95
N SER A 145 -8.37 -3.93 -4.62
CA SER A 145 -7.56 -4.89 -3.86
C SER A 145 -8.12 -6.31 -3.96
N ILE A 146 -9.44 -6.48 -4.00
CA ILE A 146 -10.07 -7.78 -4.27
C ILE A 146 -9.68 -8.29 -5.66
N VAL A 147 -9.74 -7.43 -6.70
CA VAL A 147 -9.33 -7.80 -8.06
C VAL A 147 -7.86 -8.25 -8.10
N ALA A 148 -6.98 -7.54 -7.39
CA ALA A 148 -5.57 -7.89 -7.29
C ALA A 148 -5.34 -9.25 -6.61
N MET A 149 -6.11 -9.54 -5.56
CA MET A 149 -6.02 -10.78 -4.77
C MET A 149 -6.60 -11.99 -5.53
N ILE A 150 -7.76 -11.84 -6.18
CA ILE A 150 -8.38 -12.91 -7.00
C ILE A 150 -7.46 -13.29 -8.16
N SER A 151 -6.88 -12.29 -8.82
CA SER A 151 -5.95 -12.50 -9.94
C SER A 151 -4.57 -13.00 -9.49
N ASN A 152 -4.32 -13.07 -8.18
CA ASN A 152 -3.04 -13.42 -7.56
C ASN A 152 -1.86 -12.58 -8.10
N TRP A 153 -2.14 -11.33 -8.47
CA TRP A 153 -1.10 -10.38 -8.90
C TRP A 153 -0.35 -9.81 -7.71
N ASP A 154 -1.01 -9.73 -6.56
CA ASP A 154 -0.41 -9.44 -5.27
C ASP A 154 0.48 -10.57 -4.76
N GLY A 155 0.29 -11.80 -5.23
CA GLY A 155 1.09 -12.96 -4.82
C GLY A 155 0.75 -13.50 -3.44
N ILE A 156 -0.46 -13.23 -2.93
CA ILE A 156 -0.95 -13.75 -1.63
C ILE A 156 -0.79 -15.27 -1.52
N ARG A 157 -0.94 -16.01 -2.63
CA ARG A 157 -0.81 -17.48 -2.66
C ARG A 157 0.62 -17.94 -2.38
N TYR A 158 1.62 -17.06 -2.51
CA TYR A 158 3.02 -17.38 -2.29
C TYR A 158 3.50 -17.05 -0.87
N ILE A 159 2.65 -16.54 0.02
CA ILE A 159 3.00 -16.25 1.43
C ILE A 159 3.65 -17.46 2.11
N ALA A 160 3.10 -18.66 1.91
CA ALA A 160 3.62 -19.90 2.49
C ALA A 160 5.00 -20.30 1.93
N LYS A 161 5.44 -19.70 0.83
CA LYS A 161 6.77 -19.91 0.22
C LYS A 161 7.80 -18.90 0.68
N ALA A 162 7.44 -17.93 1.52
CA ALA A 162 8.38 -16.97 2.08
C ALA A 162 9.46 -17.68 2.92
N THR A 163 10.72 -17.29 2.74
CA THR A 163 11.84 -17.85 3.51
C THR A 163 12.52 -16.75 4.33
N LYS A 164 13.19 -17.14 5.44
CA LYS A 164 13.99 -16.20 6.22
C LYS A 164 15.11 -15.56 5.38
N ALA A 165 15.69 -16.31 4.45
CA ALA A 165 16.74 -15.83 3.55
C ALA A 165 16.22 -14.73 2.61
N SER A 166 15.12 -14.97 1.90
CA SER A 166 14.50 -13.99 1.01
C SER A 166 13.94 -12.78 1.77
N ASN A 167 13.43 -12.96 3.00
CA ASN A 167 13.04 -11.84 3.85
C ASN A 167 14.23 -10.94 4.21
N LYS A 168 15.34 -11.54 4.64
CA LYS A 168 16.55 -10.82 5.01
C LYS A 168 17.13 -10.08 3.81
N MET A 169 17.18 -10.70 2.65
CA MET A 169 17.65 -10.10 1.40
C MET A 169 16.87 -8.83 1.03
N ILE A 170 15.53 -8.89 1.07
CA ILE A 170 14.66 -7.75 0.77
C ILE A 170 14.87 -6.62 1.79
N LEU A 171 14.92 -6.95 3.09
CA LEU A 171 15.06 -5.95 4.15
C LEU A 171 16.46 -5.31 4.16
N ASP A 172 17.51 -6.10 4.00
CA ASP A 172 18.89 -5.61 3.99
C ASP A 172 19.12 -4.67 2.81
N PHE A 173 18.55 -4.95 1.64
CA PHE A 173 18.62 -4.03 0.51
C PHE A 173 17.72 -2.81 0.68
N GLY A 174 16.45 -3.04 1.05
CA GLY A 174 15.42 -2.01 1.08
C GLY A 174 15.68 -0.92 2.12
N LYS A 175 16.27 -1.26 3.27
CA LYS A 175 16.56 -0.29 4.35
C LYS A 175 17.56 0.78 3.91
N TYR A 176 18.58 0.42 3.13
CA TYR A 176 19.56 1.38 2.63
C TYR A 176 18.99 2.22 1.49
N SER A 177 18.29 1.59 0.54
CA SER A 177 17.68 2.29 -0.60
C SER A 177 16.63 3.32 -0.16
N THR A 178 15.79 2.96 0.82
CA THR A 178 14.72 3.84 1.31
C THR A 178 15.26 4.91 2.24
N GLY A 179 16.29 4.60 3.04
CA GLY A 179 16.98 5.60 3.85
C GLY A 179 17.50 6.77 3.01
N THR A 180 18.12 6.48 1.86
CA THR A 180 18.57 7.51 0.91
C THR A 180 17.40 8.32 0.34
N LEU A 181 16.32 7.65 -0.10
CA LEU A 181 15.13 8.30 -0.67
C LEU A 181 14.43 9.25 0.31
N ILE A 182 14.30 8.84 1.58
CA ILE A 182 13.70 9.68 2.62
C ILE A 182 14.62 10.86 2.93
N GLY A 183 15.92 10.62 3.07
CA GLY A 183 16.91 11.67 3.30
C GLY A 183 16.85 12.75 2.23
N SER A 184 16.80 12.37 0.96
CA SER A 184 16.71 13.32 -0.16
C SER A 184 15.37 14.07 -0.23
N ASN A 185 14.27 13.52 0.28
CA ASN A 185 12.98 14.23 0.34
C ASN A 185 12.87 15.17 1.55
N LEU A 186 13.57 14.89 2.66
CA LEU A 186 13.63 15.78 3.83
C LEU A 186 14.62 16.94 3.65
N LEU A 187 15.60 16.78 2.76
CA LEU A 187 16.59 17.80 2.40
C LEU A 187 16.10 18.76 1.31
N LYS A 188 14.91 18.54 0.74
CA LYS A 188 14.25 19.42 -0.22
C LYS A 188 13.18 20.25 0.49
#